data_AF-A0A0A2LWR7-F1
#
_entry.id   AF-A0A0A2LWR7-F1
#
_cell.length_a   1.000
_cell.length_b   1.000
_cell.length_c   1.000
_cell.angle_alpha   90.00
_cell.angle_beta   90.00
_cell.angle_gamma   90.00
#
_symmetry.space_group_name_H-M   'P 1'
#
loop_
_entity.id
_entity.type
_entity.pdbx_description
1 polymer ?
#
loop_
_entity_poly.entity_id
_entity_poly.type
_entity_poly.pdbx_seq_one_letter_code
_entity_poly.pdbx_strand_id
1 'polypeptide(L)'
;MDYKNFTNYLSERLVVSREIFSLDLEKEKLISDLGLKIYKPHELNTHYINGYYYSENESERWKSITLKIPSGILDEVLACVKDYLNKNNIEYSDKDDEGLFAVDVEGFNCLLGKKAEGFYEIQIALRN
;
A
#
# COMPACT_ATOMS: atom_id res chain seq x y z
N MET A 1 -7.55 13.79 -0.39
CA MET A 1 -6.29 13.39 -1.06
C MET A 1 -6.64 12.38 -2.13
N ASP A 2 -6.19 12.56 -3.37
CA ASP A 2 -6.46 11.58 -4.43
C ASP A 2 -5.44 10.43 -4.38
N TYR A 3 -5.94 9.19 -4.35
CA TYR A 3 -5.16 7.94 -4.46
C TYR A 3 -4.13 8.02 -5.58
N LYS A 4 -4.50 8.60 -6.72
CA LYS A 4 -3.63 8.72 -7.89
C LYS A 4 -2.41 9.59 -7.63
N ASN A 5 -2.55 10.69 -6.90
CA ASN A 5 -1.42 11.57 -6.60
C ASN A 5 -0.42 10.91 -5.64
N PHE A 6 -0.93 10.21 -4.61
CA PHE A 6 -0.09 9.49 -3.67
C PHE A 6 0.66 8.33 -4.33
N THR A 7 -0.04 7.51 -5.12
CA THR A 7 0.58 6.36 -5.81
C THR A 7 1.54 6.78 -6.92
N ASN A 8 1.24 7.87 -7.65
CA ASN A 8 2.22 8.45 -8.59
C ASN A 8 3.48 8.91 -7.85
N TYR A 9 3.34 9.58 -6.71
CA TYR A 9 4.48 10.00 -5.91
C TYR A 9 5.33 8.81 -5.45
N LEU A 10 4.70 7.76 -4.92
CA LEU A 10 5.41 6.55 -4.50
C LEU A 10 6.09 5.84 -5.68
N SER A 11 5.44 5.77 -6.85
CA SER A 11 6.01 5.14 -8.04
C SER A 11 7.35 5.76 -8.44
N GLU A 12 7.46 7.08 -8.37
CA GLU A 12 8.66 7.83 -8.72
C GLU A 12 9.75 7.65 -7.67
N ARG A 13 9.39 7.71 -6.38
CA ARG A 13 10.34 7.64 -5.28
C ARG A 13 10.89 6.24 -5.05
N LEU A 14 10.04 5.22 -5.18
CA LEU A 14 10.40 3.82 -4.97
C LEU A 14 10.83 3.13 -6.28
N VAL A 15 10.87 3.87 -7.39
CA VAL A 15 11.29 3.36 -8.72
C VAL A 15 10.51 2.10 -9.10
N VAL A 16 9.18 2.15 -8.92
CA VAL A 16 8.27 1.04 -9.25
C VAL A 16 7.26 1.47 -10.31
N SER A 17 6.85 0.53 -11.16
CA SER A 17 5.92 0.85 -12.25
C SER A 17 4.60 1.40 -11.69
N ARG A 18 4.11 2.51 -12.26
CA ARG A 18 2.80 3.08 -11.93
C ARG A 18 1.66 2.10 -12.16
N GLU A 19 1.83 1.16 -13.09
CA GLU A 19 0.80 0.19 -13.48
C GLU A 19 0.43 -0.76 -12.34
N ILE A 20 1.34 -1.02 -11.38
CA ILE A 20 1.01 -1.87 -10.23
C ILE A 20 -0.06 -1.22 -9.35
N PHE A 21 -0.17 0.11 -9.36
CA PHE A 21 -1.21 0.83 -8.60
C PHE A 21 -2.54 0.90 -9.36
N SER A 22 -2.63 0.30 -10.56
CA SER A 22 -3.91 0.16 -11.26
C SER A 22 -4.76 -0.88 -10.55
N LEU A 23 -5.84 -0.47 -9.89
CA LEU A 23 -6.81 -1.37 -9.25
C LEU A 23 -7.79 -2.02 -10.26
N ASP A 24 -7.28 -2.36 -11.44
CA ASP A 24 -7.98 -3.14 -12.49
C ASP A 24 -7.84 -4.64 -12.19
N LEU A 25 -8.74 -5.14 -11.34
CA LEU A 25 -8.66 -6.50 -10.78
C LEU A 25 -9.29 -7.57 -11.69
N GLU A 26 -9.86 -7.20 -12.84
CA GLU A 26 -10.57 -8.16 -13.73
C GLU A 26 -9.65 -9.25 -14.28
N LYS A 27 -8.35 -8.94 -14.40
CA LYS A 27 -7.31 -9.84 -14.91
C LYS A 27 -6.60 -10.63 -13.81
N GLU A 28 -6.89 -10.33 -12.55
CA GLU A 28 -6.18 -10.87 -11.40
C GLU A 28 -6.74 -12.24 -10.98
N LYS A 29 -5.85 -13.15 -10.63
CA LYS A 29 -6.25 -14.49 -10.19
C LYS A 29 -6.66 -14.46 -8.72
N LEU A 30 -7.94 -14.70 -8.43
CA LEU A 30 -8.46 -14.83 -7.07
C LEU A 30 -7.89 -16.07 -6.36
N ILE A 31 -7.48 -15.91 -5.10
CA ILE A 31 -6.97 -16.98 -4.23
C ILE A 31 -7.94 -17.28 -3.08
N SER A 32 -8.59 -16.26 -2.53
CA SER A 32 -9.51 -16.41 -1.40
C SER A 32 -10.68 -15.45 -1.54
N ASP A 33 -11.86 -15.92 -1.16
CA ASP A 33 -13.09 -15.13 -1.13
C ASP A 33 -13.91 -15.55 0.10
N LEU A 34 -13.55 -14.97 1.25
CA LEU A 34 -14.26 -15.15 2.52
C LEU A 34 -14.80 -13.79 2.98
N GLY A 35 -15.44 -13.06 2.05
CA GLY A 35 -15.90 -11.68 2.24
C GLY A 35 -14.83 -10.63 1.89
N LEU A 36 -13.56 -10.94 2.13
CA LEU A 36 -12.41 -10.23 1.56
C LEU A 36 -11.85 -11.05 0.40
N LYS A 37 -11.87 -10.47 -0.81
CA LYS A 37 -11.23 -11.06 -1.98
C LYS A 37 -9.73 -10.78 -1.92
N ILE A 38 -8.92 -11.83 -1.98
CA ILE A 38 -7.45 -11.74 -2.02
C ILE A 38 -6.96 -12.35 -3.32
N TYR A 39 -6.15 -11.60 -4.04
CA TYR A 39 -5.63 -11.99 -5.35
C TYR A 39 -4.21 -12.53 -5.26
N LYS A 40 -3.77 -13.16 -6.35
CA LYS A 40 -2.45 -13.79 -6.45
C LYS A 40 -1.35 -12.76 -6.22
N PRO A 41 -0.38 -13.03 -5.31
CA PRO A 41 0.78 -12.19 -5.15
C PRO A 41 1.65 -12.16 -6.41
N HIS A 42 2.22 -10.99 -6.67
CA HIS A 42 3.20 -10.71 -7.70
C HIS A 42 4.56 -10.49 -7.05
N GLU A 43 5.61 -11.05 -7.65
CA GLU A 43 6.99 -10.80 -7.24
C GLU A 43 7.56 -9.64 -8.05
N LEU A 44 8.24 -8.71 -7.39
CA LEU A 44 8.89 -7.56 -8.01
C LEU A 44 10.40 -7.59 -7.78
N ASN A 45 10.85 -8.07 -6.61
CA ASN A 45 12.26 -8.24 -6.22
C ASN A 45 13.13 -7.01 -6.50
N THR A 46 12.59 -5.82 -6.23
CA THR A 46 13.33 -4.54 -6.32
C THR A 46 14.00 -4.21 -5.00
N HIS A 47 14.84 -3.17 -5.00
CA HIS A 47 15.42 -2.65 -3.76
C HIS A 47 14.35 -2.28 -2.72
N TYR A 48 13.27 -1.62 -3.16
CA TYR A 48 12.23 -1.08 -2.27
C TYR A 48 11.07 -2.05 -1.99
N ILE A 49 10.75 -2.92 -2.95
CA ILE A 49 9.54 -3.75 -2.92
C ILE A 49 9.89 -5.17 -3.37
N ASN A 50 9.67 -6.14 -2.50
CA ASN A 50 9.88 -7.56 -2.78
C ASN A 50 8.73 -8.14 -3.63
N GLY A 51 7.51 -7.71 -3.36
CA GLY A 51 6.33 -8.12 -4.11
C GLY A 51 5.09 -7.34 -3.67
N TYR A 52 3.95 -7.63 -4.28
CA TYR A 52 2.69 -7.01 -3.93
C TYR A 52 1.52 -7.97 -4.15
N TYR A 53 0.37 -7.66 -3.59
CA TYR A 53 -0.88 -8.36 -3.89
C TYR A 53 -2.06 -7.40 -3.81
N TYR A 54 -3.15 -7.74 -4.49
CA TYR A 54 -4.38 -6.96 -4.41
C TYR A 54 -5.37 -7.57 -3.44
N SER A 55 -6.25 -6.73 -2.91
CA SER A 55 -7.43 -7.16 -2.19
C SER A 55 -8.63 -6.26 -2.45
N GLU A 56 -9.83 -6.81 -2.32
CA GLU A 56 -11.09 -6.09 -2.54
C GLU A 56 -12.14 -6.52 -1.50
N ASN A 57 -12.86 -5.55 -0.96
CA ASN A 57 -14.05 -5.78 -0.16
C ASN A 57 -15.25 -5.09 -0.83
N GLU A 58 -16.12 -5.89 -1.46
CA GLU A 58 -17.31 -5.36 -2.15
C GLU A 58 -18.34 -4.81 -1.17
N SER A 59 -18.44 -5.38 0.04
CA SER A 59 -19.40 -4.94 1.06
C SER A 59 -19.05 -3.56 1.60
N GLU A 60 -17.76 -3.29 1.77
CA GLU A 60 -17.23 -2.00 2.23
C GLU A 60 -16.79 -1.07 1.08
N ARG A 61 -17.02 -1.51 -0.16
CA ARG A 61 -16.74 -0.77 -1.40
C ARG A 61 -15.30 -0.26 -1.48
N TRP A 62 -14.30 -1.11 -1.23
CA TRP A 62 -12.91 -0.70 -1.41
C TRP A 62 -12.06 -1.74 -2.11
N LYS A 63 -11.04 -1.25 -2.79
CA LYS A 63 -9.97 -2.02 -3.44
C LYS A 63 -8.64 -1.54 -2.91
N SER A 64 -7.65 -2.42 -2.81
CA SER A 64 -6.32 -2.06 -2.33
C SER A 64 -5.21 -2.83 -3.00
N ILE A 65 -4.02 -2.26 -2.91
CA ILE A 65 -2.75 -2.95 -3.14
C ILE A 65 -2.00 -3.01 -1.81
N THR A 66 -1.41 -4.16 -1.51
CA THR A 66 -0.46 -4.33 -0.41
C THR A 66 0.93 -4.58 -0.98
N LEU A 67 1.88 -3.72 -0.62
CA LEU A 67 3.30 -3.81 -0.99
C LEU A 67 4.08 -4.51 0.12
N LYS A 68 4.97 -5.43 -0.24
CA LYS A 68 5.89 -6.10 0.68
C LYS A 68 7.25 -5.42 0.65
N ILE A 69 7.60 -4.78 1.76
CA ILE A 69 8.78 -3.94 1.94
C ILE A 69 9.81 -4.72 2.78
N PRO A 70 11.03 -4.98 2.28
CA PRO A 70 12.08 -5.60 3.10
C PRO A 70 12.35 -4.82 4.39
N SER A 71 12.57 -5.51 5.52
CA SER A 71 12.76 -4.83 6.81
C SER A 71 13.94 -3.86 6.85
N GLY A 72 14.99 -4.11 6.07
CA GLY A 72 16.21 -3.30 6.07
C GLY A 72 16.08 -1.91 5.43
N ILE A 73 14.97 -1.63 4.75
CA ILE A 73 14.75 -0.36 4.03
C ILE A 73 13.49 0.38 4.53
N LEU A 74 12.87 -0.10 5.61
CA LEU A 74 11.58 0.40 6.07
C LEU A 74 11.61 1.91 6.30
N ASP A 75 12.66 2.39 6.96
CA ASP A 75 12.83 3.80 7.31
C ASP A 75 12.86 4.70 6.07
N GLU A 76 13.45 4.23 4.97
CA GLU A 76 13.50 4.97 3.70
C GLU A 76 12.12 5.07 3.06
N VAL A 77 11.35 3.98 3.08
CA VAL A 77 9.98 3.96 2.55
C VAL A 77 9.06 4.82 3.42
N LEU A 78 9.21 4.74 4.75
CA LEU A 78 8.50 5.60 5.70
C LEU A 78 8.83 7.08 5.49
N ALA A 79 10.09 7.42 5.27
CA ALA A 79 10.50 8.78 4.98
C ALA A 79 9.82 9.30 3.70
N CYS A 80 9.71 8.48 2.66
CA CYS A 80 8.99 8.83 1.43
C CYS A 80 7.50 9.11 1.68
N VAL A 81 6.84 8.24 2.44
CA VAL A 81 5.42 8.39 2.80
C VAL A 81 5.21 9.67 3.63
N LYS A 82 5.99 9.85 4.71
CA LYS A 82 5.90 11.01 5.61
C LYS A 82 6.18 12.33 4.89
N ASP A 83 7.17 12.37 4.01
CA ASP A 83 7.48 13.56 3.20
C ASP A 83 6.30 13.99 2.32
N TYR A 84 5.61 13.04 1.68
CA TYR A 84 4.41 13.36 0.91
C TYR A 84 3.30 13.95 1.77
N LEU A 85 3.03 13.35 2.92
CA LEU A 85 1.93 13.77 3.79
C LEU A 85 2.18 15.14 4.39
N ASN A 86 3.42 15.39 4.84
CA ASN A 86 3.84 16.69 5.34
C ASN A 86 3.69 17.79 4.28
N LYS A 87 4.10 17.51 3.03
CA LYS A 87 3.92 18.45 1.91
C LYS A 87 2.46 18.79 1.61
N ASN A 88 1.55 17.88 1.95
CA ASN A 88 0.12 18.04 1.70
C ASN A 88 -0.68 18.40 2.97
N ASN A 89 -0.01 18.70 4.09
CA ASN A 89 -0.62 18.98 5.40
C ASN A 89 -1.62 17.89 5.84
N ILE A 90 -1.27 16.63 5.61
CA ILE A 90 -2.12 15.49 5.95
C ILE A 90 -1.69 14.95 7.30
N GLU A 91 -2.61 14.95 8.25
CA GLU A 91 -2.41 14.34 9.56
C GLU A 91 -2.29 12.82 9.42
N TYR A 92 -1.38 12.24 10.19
CA TYR A 92 -1.17 10.81 10.28
C TYR A 92 -0.88 10.43 11.73
N SER A 93 -1.27 9.21 12.11
CA SER A 93 -0.94 8.66 13.42
C SER A 93 0.19 7.65 13.28
N ASP A 94 1.35 7.96 13.83
CA ASP A 94 2.38 6.96 14.15
C ASP A 94 1.85 6.17 15.36
N LYS A 95 1.51 4.89 15.14
CA LYS A 95 0.86 4.06 16.16
C LYS A 95 1.80 3.16 16.96
N ASP A 96 3.12 3.23 16.73
CA ASP A 96 4.22 2.82 17.63
C ASP A 96 5.56 2.82 16.85
N ASP A 97 6.69 2.63 17.55
CA ASP A 97 8.05 2.39 17.00
C ASP A 97 8.14 1.13 16.11
N GLU A 98 7.05 0.37 15.99
CA GLU A 98 6.96 -0.87 15.22
C GLU A 98 6.52 -0.69 13.75
N GLY A 99 6.50 0.54 13.24
CA GLY A 99 6.14 0.82 11.86
C GLY A 99 4.64 0.69 11.58
N LEU A 100 3.77 0.85 12.58
CA LEU A 100 2.33 1.00 12.34
C LEU A 100 2.03 2.46 12.00
N PHE A 101 1.61 2.70 10.76
CA PHE A 101 1.30 4.03 10.26
C PHE A 101 -0.08 4.02 9.57
N ALA A 102 -0.94 4.96 9.91
CA ALA A 102 -2.31 5.02 9.38
C ALA A 102 -2.71 6.43 8.95
N VAL A 103 -3.33 6.51 7.77
CA VAL A 103 -3.98 7.70 7.20
C VAL A 103 -5.34 7.30 6.67
N ASP A 104 -6.40 7.97 7.14
CA ASP A 104 -7.74 7.92 6.56
C ASP A 104 -8.10 9.33 6.09
N VAL A 105 -8.22 9.51 4.77
CA VAL A 105 -8.60 10.77 4.15
C VAL A 105 -9.69 10.45 3.13
N GLU A 106 -10.86 11.07 3.23
CA GLU A 106 -12.05 10.89 2.38
C GLU A 106 -11.80 10.10 1.08
N GLY A 107 -12.24 8.84 1.05
CA GLY A 107 -12.13 7.95 -0.12
C GLY A 107 -10.80 7.18 -0.23
N PHE A 108 -9.83 7.42 0.64
CA PHE A 108 -8.49 6.83 0.58
C PHE A 108 -8.00 6.42 1.96
N ASN A 109 -7.35 5.26 2.03
CA ASN A 109 -6.64 4.83 3.23
C ASN A 109 -5.23 4.33 2.89
N CYS A 110 -4.24 4.71 3.71
CA CYS A 110 -2.91 4.11 3.69
C CYS A 110 -2.63 3.53 5.07
N LEU A 111 -2.34 2.24 5.12
CA LEU A 111 -1.99 1.53 6.33
C LEU A 111 -0.67 0.79 6.10
N LEU A 112 0.35 1.16 6.85
CA LEU A 112 1.53 0.31 7.01
C LEU A 112 1.27 -0.56 8.24
N GLY A 113 1.25 -1.86 8.02
CA GLY A 113 1.14 -2.88 9.04
C GLY A 113 2.45 -3.67 9.17
N LYS A 114 2.74 -4.10 10.39
CA LYS A 114 3.83 -5.05 10.66
C LYS A 114 3.28 -6.46 10.66
N LYS A 115 3.73 -7.32 9.73
CA LYS A 115 3.90 -8.77 10.00
C LYS A 115 4.64 -9.57 8.91
N ALA A 116 5.32 -10.60 9.41
CA ALA A 116 5.98 -11.75 8.78
C ALA A 116 7.49 -11.62 8.50
N GLU A 117 8.21 -12.71 8.79
CA GLU A 117 9.67 -12.84 8.79
C GLU A 117 10.32 -12.13 7.57
N GLY A 118 11.02 -11.03 7.83
CA GLY A 118 11.82 -10.29 6.85
C GLY A 118 11.13 -9.15 6.10
N PHE A 119 9.82 -8.95 6.28
CA PHE A 119 9.06 -7.94 5.52
C PHE A 119 8.05 -7.14 6.36
N TYR A 120 7.75 -5.93 5.90
CA TYR A 120 6.65 -5.07 6.30
C TYR A 120 5.63 -4.96 5.16
N GLU A 121 4.37 -4.66 5.49
CA GLU A 121 3.30 -4.55 4.50
C GLU A 121 2.70 -3.14 4.49
N ILE A 122 2.75 -2.46 3.34
CA ILE A 122 2.04 -1.18 3.11
C ILE A 122 0.80 -1.46 2.27
N GLN A 123 -0.37 -1.35 2.88
CA GLN A 123 -1.64 -1.36 2.20
C GLN A 123 -2.07 0.05 1.79
N ILE A 124 -2.43 0.21 0.53
CA ILE A 124 -2.94 1.45 -0.05
C ILE A 124 -4.30 1.14 -0.65
N ALA A 125 -5.36 1.67 -0.04
CA ALA A 125 -6.74 1.40 -0.37
C ALA A 125 -7.46 2.62 -0.94
N LEU A 126 -8.32 2.37 -1.93
CA LEU A 126 -9.28 3.30 -2.51
C LEU A 126 -10.69 2.83 -2.15
N ARG A 127 -11.44 3.67 -1.43
CA ARG A 127 -12.86 3.48 -1.11
C ARG A 127 -13.72 4.17 -2.19
N ASN A 128 -14.76 3.49 -2.65
CA ASN A 128 -15.74 3.92 -3.65
C ASN A 128 -17.08 4.33 -3.02
#